data_AF-A0A7S3ZLM6-F1
#
_entry.id   AF-A0A7S3ZLM6-F1
#
_cell.length_a   1.000
_cell.length_b   1.000
_cell.length_c   1.000
_cell.angle_alpha   90.00
_cell.angle_beta   90.00
_cell.angle_gamma   90.00
#
_symmetry.space_group_name_H-M   'P 1'
#
loop_
_entity.id
_entity.type
_entity.pdbx_description
1 polymer ?
#
loop_
_entity_poly.entity_id
_entity_poly.type
_entity_poly.pdbx_seq_one_letter_code
_entity_poly.pdbx_strand_id
1 'polypeptide(L)'
;MSGRAQILSLYRRILFAAARFPSKNRANVYAEIRDEFRRNATLAEPEAGEAVALARQSLRQLEAYTTMTRSSGNWEITMEKNPMPKPPSADASSSGGAA
;
A
#
# COMPACT_ATOMS: atom_id res chain seq x y z
N MET A 1 -14.19 -8.81 -12.67
CA MET A 1 -13.91 -7.40 -13.05
C MET A 1 -14.38 -6.49 -11.94
N SER A 2 -13.50 -5.66 -11.36
CA SER A 2 -13.92 -4.64 -10.39
C SER A 2 -14.30 -3.37 -11.15
N GLY A 3 -15.54 -2.91 -11.01
CA GLY A 3 -16.00 -1.70 -11.70
C GLY A 3 -15.35 -0.43 -11.13
N ARG A 4 -15.26 0.64 -11.93
CA ARG A 4 -14.70 1.94 -11.51
C ARG A 4 -15.23 2.44 -10.16
N ALA A 5 -16.53 2.31 -9.92
CA ALA A 5 -17.15 2.69 -8.65
C ALA A 5 -16.63 1.87 -7.45
N GLN A 6 -16.39 0.56 -7.64
CA GLN A 6 -15.84 -0.31 -6.61
C GLN A 6 -14.38 0.05 -6.30
N ILE A 7 -13.58 0.37 -7.32
CA ILE A 7 -12.19 0.83 -7.15
C ILE A 7 -12.15 2.15 -6.37
N LEU A 8 -13.02 3.12 -6.71
CA LEU A 8 -13.10 4.39 -5.98
C LEU A 8 -13.58 4.21 -4.53
N SER A 9 -14.50 3.28 -4.28
CA SER A 9 -14.93 2.93 -2.92
C SER A 9 -13.78 2.33 -2.12
N LEU A 10 -13.03 1.39 -2.71
CA LEU A 10 -11.84 0.77 -2.13
C LEU A 10 -10.78 1.82 -1.78
N TYR A 11 -10.46 2.72 -2.72
CA TYR A 11 -9.52 3.82 -2.52
C TYR A 11 -9.90 4.70 -1.31
N ARG A 12 -11.17 5.12 -1.22
CA ARG A 12 -11.66 5.94 -0.11
C ARG A 12 -11.53 5.23 1.24
N ARG A 13 -11.83 3.93 1.29
CA ARG A 13 -11.68 3.12 2.51
C ARG A 13 -10.22 3.00 2.96
N ILE A 14 -9.31 2.76 2.01
CA ILE A 14 -7.87 2.69 2.30
C ILE A 14 -7.36 4.02 2.83
N LEU A 15 -7.70 5.14 2.19
CA LEU A 15 -7.31 6.46 2.68
C LEU A 15 -7.84 6.75 4.08
N PHE A 16 -9.09 6.36 4.35
CA PHE A 16 -9.68 6.52 5.68
C PHE A 16 -8.95 5.70 6.74
N ALA A 17 -8.61 4.44 6.45
CA ALA A 17 -7.87 3.58 7.36
C ALA A 17 -6.44 4.11 7.57
N ALA A 18 -5.74 4.49 6.50
CA ALA A 18 -4.39 5.05 6.56
C ALA A 18 -4.36 6.35 7.39
N ALA A 19 -5.35 7.24 7.24
CA ALA A 19 -5.45 8.47 8.02
C ALA A 19 -5.63 8.24 9.54
N ARG A 20 -6.00 7.03 9.96
CA ARG A 20 -6.19 6.63 11.36
C ARG A 20 -5.10 5.70 11.86
N PHE A 21 -4.14 5.36 11.02
CA PHE A 21 -3.06 4.45 11.36
C PHE A 21 -2.17 5.05 12.47
N PRO A 22 -1.93 4.33 13.59
CA PRO A 22 -1.15 4.85 14.72
C PRO A 22 0.36 4.80 14.46
N SER A 23 0.85 5.53 13.46
CA SER A 23 2.27 5.62 13.11
C SER A 23 2.73 7.07 12.93
N LYS A 24 3.97 7.35 13.32
CA LYS A 24 4.64 8.64 13.04
C LYS A 24 4.81 8.87 11.53
N ASN A 25 4.92 7.78 10.75
CA ASN A 25 5.05 7.85 9.29
C ASN A 25 3.70 7.88 8.55
N ARG A 26 2.58 8.07 9.26
CA ARG A 26 1.24 8.03 8.69
C ARG A 26 1.06 8.97 7.49
N ALA A 27 1.59 10.19 7.57
CA ALA A 27 1.44 11.18 6.50
C ALA A 27 2.09 10.70 5.20
N ASN A 28 3.26 10.08 5.28
CA ASN A 28 3.94 9.51 4.13
C ASN A 28 3.17 8.32 3.56
N VAL A 29 2.72 7.38 4.41
CA VAL A 29 1.89 6.24 3.98
C VAL A 29 0.64 6.72 3.25
N TYR A 30 -0.02 7.76 3.75
CA TYR A 30 -1.19 8.36 3.11
C TYR A 30 -0.85 8.93 1.72
N ALA A 31 0.28 9.63 1.58
CA ALA A 31 0.74 10.16 0.30
C ALA A 31 1.10 9.07 -0.70
N GLU A 32 1.86 8.06 -0.28
CA GLU A 32 2.27 6.92 -1.11
C GLU A 32 1.07 6.16 -1.68
N ILE A 33 0.03 5.92 -0.87
CA ILE A 33 -1.22 5.29 -1.31
C ILE A 33 -1.88 6.13 -2.42
N ARG A 34 -1.94 7.46 -2.27
CA ARG A 34 -2.53 8.33 -3.31
C ARG A 34 -1.74 8.26 -4.61
N ASP A 35 -0.42 8.25 -4.51
CA ASP A 35 0.45 8.24 -5.67
C ASP A 35 0.44 6.89 -6.38
N GLU A 36 0.35 5.78 -5.64
CA GLU A 36 0.17 4.45 -6.21
C GLU A 36 -1.15 4.32 -6.97
N PHE A 37 -2.29 4.75 -6.38
CA PHE A 37 -3.58 4.74 -7.09
C PHE A 37 -3.57 5.63 -8.34
N ARG A 38 -2.84 6.74 -8.31
CA ARG A 38 -2.70 7.62 -9.48
C ARG A 38 -1.84 6.98 -10.57
N ARG A 39 -0.71 6.38 -10.21
CA ARG A 39 0.18 5.66 -11.15
C ARG A 39 -0.55 4.49 -11.82
N ASN A 40 -1.39 3.79 -11.05
CA ASN A 40 -2.08 2.60 -11.52
C ASN A 40 -3.42 2.91 -12.24
N ALA A 41 -3.80 4.18 -12.36
CA ALA A 41 -5.11 4.58 -12.90
C ALA A 41 -5.32 4.19 -14.37
N THR A 42 -4.24 3.98 -15.12
CA THR A 42 -4.25 3.62 -16.54
C THR A 42 -3.90 2.16 -16.80
N LEU A 43 -3.75 1.32 -15.76
CA LEU A 43 -3.48 -0.09 -15.96
C LEU A 43 -4.62 -0.78 -16.69
N ALA A 44 -4.26 -1.67 -17.62
CA ALA A 44 -5.17 -2.59 -18.26
C ALA A 44 -5.24 -3.91 -17.47
N GLU A 45 -6.12 -4.81 -17.86
CA GLU A 45 -6.12 -6.18 -17.34
C GLU A 45 -4.98 -6.99 -18.01
N PRO A 46 -4.33 -7.92 -17.29
CA PRO A 46 -4.68 -8.42 -15.93
C PRO A 46 -4.11 -7.60 -14.76
N GLU A 47 -3.21 -6.65 -15.02
CA GLU A 47 -2.44 -5.95 -14.00
C GLU A 47 -3.35 -5.10 -13.08
N ALA A 48 -4.40 -4.51 -13.64
CA ALA A 48 -5.42 -3.80 -12.87
C ALA A 48 -6.13 -4.72 -11.86
N GLY A 49 -6.43 -5.96 -12.26
CA GLY A 49 -7.01 -6.97 -11.38
C GLY A 49 -6.09 -7.34 -10.21
N GLU A 50 -4.81 -7.53 -10.48
CA GLU A 50 -3.78 -7.83 -9.47
C GLU A 50 -3.60 -6.66 -8.49
N ALA A 51 -3.52 -5.42 -9.00
CA ALA A 51 -3.42 -4.22 -8.18
C ALA A 51 -4.63 -4.05 -7.25
N VAL A 52 -5.84 -4.35 -7.74
CA VAL A 52 -7.06 -4.32 -6.92
C VAL A 52 -7.05 -5.43 -5.87
N ALA A 53 -6.57 -6.63 -6.21
CA ALA A 53 -6.46 -7.73 -5.25
C ALA A 53 -5.48 -7.39 -4.11
N LEU A 54 -4.33 -6.83 -4.45
CA LEU A 54 -3.34 -6.34 -3.50
C LEU A 54 -3.94 -5.25 -2.60
N ALA A 55 -4.56 -4.22 -3.19
CA ALA A 55 -5.18 -3.13 -2.43
C ALA A 55 -6.25 -3.62 -1.43
N ARG A 56 -7.04 -4.64 -1.79
CA ARG A 56 -7.99 -5.28 -0.87
C ARG A 56 -7.30 -5.98 0.29
N GLN A 57 -6.16 -6.62 0.06
CA GLN A 57 -5.36 -7.24 1.12
C GLN A 57 -4.76 -6.18 2.05
N SER A 58 -4.17 -5.11 1.48
CA SER A 58 -3.61 -4.00 2.24
C SER A 58 -4.68 -3.32 3.10
N LEU A 59 -5.90 -3.15 2.58
CA LEU A 59 -7.02 -2.62 3.37
C LEU A 59 -7.32 -3.48 4.59
N ARG A 60 -7.38 -4.81 4.44
CA ARG A 60 -7.64 -5.71 5.59
C ARG A 60 -6.58 -5.57 6.66
N GLN A 61 -5.31 -5.42 6.28
CA GLN A 61 -4.20 -5.20 7.20
C GLN A 61 -4.35 -3.86 7.93
N LEU A 62 -4.58 -2.76 7.21
CA LEU A 62 -4.81 -1.43 7.79
C LEU A 62 -6.04 -1.43 8.72
N GLU A 63 -7.14 -2.03 8.28
CA GLU A 63 -8.36 -2.13 9.07
C GLU A 63 -8.10 -2.86 10.38
N ALA A 64 -7.36 -3.98 10.37
CA ALA A 64 -6.95 -4.69 11.58
C ALA A 64 -6.31 -3.77 12.63
N TYR A 65 -5.40 -2.87 12.23
CA TYR A 65 -4.80 -1.90 13.15
C TYR A 65 -5.80 -0.88 13.68
N THR A 66 -6.76 -0.44 12.85
CA THR A 66 -7.70 0.65 13.19
C THR A 66 -8.94 0.21 13.98
N THR A 67 -9.47 -1.00 13.75
CA THR A 67 -10.56 -1.55 14.58
C THR A 67 -10.03 -1.96 15.95
N MET A 68 -8.80 -2.44 16.05
CA MET A 68 -8.13 -2.73 17.33
C MET A 68 -7.93 -1.47 18.19
N THR A 69 -7.72 -0.28 17.58
CA THR A 69 -7.56 0.98 18.34
C THR A 69 -8.85 1.45 19.03
N ARG A 70 -10.03 0.94 18.64
CA ARG A 70 -11.31 1.38 19.21
C ARG A 70 -11.69 0.65 20.52
N SER A 71 -11.04 -0.48 20.86
CA SER A 71 -11.55 -1.37 21.91
C SER A 71 -10.74 -1.49 23.21
N SER A 72 -9.44 -1.22 23.27
CA SER A 72 -8.74 -1.33 24.56
C SER A 72 -7.39 -0.65 24.54
N GLY A 73 -7.10 0.11 25.59
CA GLY A 73 -5.72 0.42 25.92
C GLY A 73 -4.96 -0.87 26.21
N ASN A 74 -3.66 -0.81 25.89
CA ASN A 74 -2.59 -1.72 26.32
C ASN A 74 -2.10 -2.77 25.27
N TRP A 75 -0.76 -2.74 25.09
CA TRP A 75 0.24 -3.66 24.50
C TRP A 75 0.44 -3.88 22.98
N GLU A 76 1.63 -3.45 22.55
CA GLU A 76 2.74 -4.18 21.88
C GLU A 76 2.39 -5.35 20.93
N ILE A 77 2.61 -5.12 19.63
CA ILE A 77 2.66 -6.18 18.62
C ILE A 77 3.95 -6.01 17.82
N THR A 78 4.82 -7.03 17.93
CA THR A 78 6.02 -7.23 17.14
C THR A 78 5.66 -7.13 15.66
N MET A 79 6.17 -6.08 15.01
CA MET A 79 6.14 -5.98 13.55
C MET A 79 6.95 -7.15 13.01
N GLU A 80 6.29 -8.26 12.71
CA GLU A 80 6.94 -9.33 11.95
C GLU A 80 7.28 -8.74 10.59
N LYS A 81 8.57 -8.51 10.45
CA LYS A 81 9.26 -7.87 9.36
C LYS A 81 9.03 -8.71 8.11
N ASN A 82 7.91 -8.51 7.42
CA ASN A 82 7.82 -8.85 6.01
C ASN A 82 8.30 -7.61 5.24
N PRO A 83 9.59 -7.55 4.84
CA PRO A 83 10.12 -6.38 4.17
C PRO A 83 9.31 -6.19 2.89
N MET A 84 8.68 -5.04 2.79
CA MET A 84 8.23 -4.48 1.52
C MET A 84 9.36 -4.72 0.51
N PRO A 85 9.13 -5.40 -0.63
CA PRO A 85 10.18 -5.62 -1.61
C PRO A 85 10.70 -4.25 -2.04
N LYS A 86 11.98 -3.98 -1.76
CA LYS A 86 12.65 -2.79 -2.25
C LYS A 86 12.48 -2.79 -3.78
N PRO A 87 12.06 -1.67 -4.40
CA PRO A 87 12.16 -1.57 -5.85
C PRO A 87 13.62 -1.86 -6.24
N PRO A 88 13.86 -2.61 -7.33
CA PRO A 88 15.22 -2.95 -7.72
C PRO A 88 16.03 -1.66 -7.86
N SER A 89 17.10 -1.52 -7.05
CA SER A 89 18.02 -0.41 -7.16
C SER A 89 18.58 -0.40 -8.58
N ALA A 90 18.30 0.67 -9.32
CA ALA A 90 18.81 0.90 -10.66
C ALA A 90 20.30 1.33 -10.58
N ASP A 91 21.18 0.41 -10.22
CA ASP A 91 22.64 0.58 -10.27
C ASP A 91 23.31 -0.40 -11.24
N ALA A 92 22.59 -0.83 -12.28
CA ALA A 92 23.15 -1.57 -13.40
C ALA A 92 23.23 -0.69 -14.64
N SER A 93 24.00 0.40 -14.59
CA SER A 93 24.38 1.17 -15.79
C SER A 93 25.60 2.05 -15.51
N SER A 94 26.79 1.48 -15.79
CA SER A 94 28.09 2.12 -16.12
C SER A 94 29.17 1.10 -15.72
N SER A 95 30.15 0.66 -16.48
CA SER A 95 30.80 1.14 -17.72
C SER A 95 31.91 0.15 -18.07
N GLY A 96 32.24 0.00 -19.37
CA GLY A 96 33.57 -0.28 -19.96
C GLY A 96 34.45 -1.39 -19.35
N GLY A 97 34.98 -2.35 -20.09
CA GLY A 97 35.69 -2.19 -21.35
C GLY A 97 37.11 -2.76 -21.17
N ALA A 98 37.55 -3.57 -22.14
CA ALA A 98 38.93 -3.91 -22.51
C ALA A 98 39.90 -4.39 -21.41
N ALA A 99 40.30 -5.66 -21.46
CA ALA A 99 41.50 -6.15 -22.14
C ALA A 99 41.68 -7.66 -21.87
#